data_AF-H1Y029-F1
#
_entry.id   AF-H1Y029-F1
#
_cell.length_a   1.000
_cell.length_b   1.000
_cell.length_c   1.000
_cell.angle_alpha   90.00
_cell.angle_beta   90.00
_cell.angle_gamma   90.00
#
_symmetry.space_group_name_H-M   'P 1'
#
loop_
_entity.id
_entity.type
_entity.pdbx_description
1 polymer ?
#
loop_
_entity_poly.entity_id
_entity_poly.type
_entity_poly.pdbx_seq_one_letter_code
_entity_poly.pdbx_strand_id
1 'polypeptide(L)'
;MNWYTLHKKKLYMKFFRIDLLTLLISLFILGSCKNPDSIGLPIDSSKALETTLIDTSTIITTTVPDDSVMTTNIAKVPLAYFVDPILGTTETNIAAALNLPSTSAYTLPTGTITIDSAMIVMKYADGFYGDSLNTNYKVNVYQLAEPVFSKSYYNRKVWSYNSTLLGTLSFYPRPKTAITINEIVSGAADTAKRVKPQIRIPFDKSFVTNKFFNATSNQLNTNSVFQNYIKGLYITLDKAHQSNNVGGIMFFQMAGDSTSLDVYYHVVNGSTIDTAHIVLPLGTPHAVQIKHTYPTALQAQLDNPKPSDGTLYLQGLSGLRAKISFPYLKNILKAQTTATTDIVLNRAELVVTPVTGTYVPFQPTPRLTMYRYDIALQRQLIPDAYSGDLHYIAVGSFGGFYDNYHKSYHYVITGYIEDLMRSKLVDYGTFIAPTDTVGSSSGSATISVSNAADVGARVVVGGDKTSAYKMKLNIIYNKVSK
;
A
#
# COMPACT_ATOMS: atom_id res chain seq x y z
N MET A 1 -76.73 52.58 15.19
CA MET A 1 -76.76 53.72 16.13
C MET A 1 -76.47 53.17 17.52
N ASN A 2 -75.51 53.78 18.22
CA ASN A 2 -75.06 53.58 19.62
C ASN A 2 -74.40 52.23 19.97
N TRP A 3 -73.10 52.14 20.30
CA TRP A 3 -72.22 52.72 21.34
C TRP A 3 -72.00 51.78 22.54
N TYR A 4 -70.73 51.35 22.67
CA TYR A 4 -69.95 51.00 23.87
C TYR A 4 -70.54 50.14 24.98
N THR A 5 -69.87 49.00 25.26
CA THR A 5 -69.33 48.77 26.61
C THR A 5 -68.18 47.75 26.62
N LEU A 6 -67.18 48.07 27.46
CA LEU A 6 -65.94 47.34 27.73
C LEU A 6 -66.16 45.94 28.32
N HIS A 7 -65.32 44.98 27.92
CA HIS A 7 -64.79 44.00 28.87
C HIS A 7 -63.29 43.75 28.66
N LYS A 8 -62.48 44.41 29.50
CA LYS A 8 -61.10 44.00 29.79
C LYS A 8 -61.16 42.66 30.55
N LYS A 9 -60.78 41.55 29.90
CA LYS A 9 -60.29 40.37 30.63
C LYS A 9 -58.76 40.46 30.69
N LYS A 10 -58.25 40.79 31.87
CA LYS A 10 -56.84 40.61 32.26
C LYS A 10 -56.48 39.14 32.08
N LEU A 11 -55.62 38.82 31.11
CA LEU A 11 -54.87 37.57 31.13
C LEU A 11 -53.74 37.75 32.15
N TYR A 12 -53.94 37.23 33.36
CA TYR A 12 -52.91 37.21 34.39
C TYR A 12 -51.81 36.23 33.93
N MET A 13 -50.62 36.76 33.61
CA MET A 13 -49.41 35.98 33.32
C MET A 13 -49.13 35.00 34.46
N LYS A 14 -49.34 33.70 34.21
CA LYS A 14 -48.71 32.60 34.96
C LYS A 14 -47.31 32.35 34.36
N PHE A 15 -46.38 33.29 34.50
CA PHE A 15 -44.98 33.08 34.10
C PHE A 15 -43.96 33.25 35.25
N PHE A 16 -44.40 33.68 36.44
CA PHE A 16 -43.49 33.97 37.55
C PHE A 16 -42.75 32.77 38.17
N ARG A 17 -43.08 31.52 37.79
CA ARG A 17 -42.44 30.31 38.35
C ARG A 17 -41.53 29.56 37.39
N ILE A 18 -41.64 29.81 36.08
CA ILE A 18 -40.80 29.14 35.07
C ILE A 18 -39.49 29.90 34.90
N ASP A 19 -39.53 31.24 34.95
CA ASP A 19 -38.34 32.08 34.78
C ASP A 19 -37.33 31.92 35.94
N LEU A 20 -37.81 31.67 37.16
CA LEU A 20 -36.93 31.39 38.29
C LEU A 20 -36.27 30.01 38.15
N LEU A 21 -36.99 29.03 37.61
CA LEU A 21 -36.48 27.67 37.41
C LEU A 21 -35.45 27.62 36.27
N THR A 22 -35.68 28.33 35.17
CA THR A 22 -34.72 28.43 34.06
C THR A 22 -33.48 29.26 34.44
N LEU A 23 -33.63 30.28 35.30
CA LEU A 23 -32.51 31.01 35.89
C LEU A 23 -31.71 30.11 36.86
N LEU A 24 -32.39 29.33 37.72
CA LEU A 24 -31.72 28.44 38.67
C LEU A 24 -30.98 27.32 37.93
N ILE A 25 -31.60 26.71 36.92
CA ILE A 25 -30.97 25.67 36.10
C ILE A 25 -29.78 26.27 35.32
N SER A 26 -29.90 27.46 34.74
CA SER A 26 -28.76 28.10 34.03
C SER A 26 -27.60 28.48 34.97
N LEU A 27 -27.89 28.84 36.23
CA LEU A 27 -26.87 29.09 37.26
C LEU A 27 -26.09 27.81 37.64
N PHE A 28 -26.74 26.63 37.63
CA PHE A 28 -26.07 25.36 37.88
C PHE A 28 -25.23 24.86 36.70
N ILE A 29 -25.57 25.22 35.46
CA ILE A 29 -24.78 24.81 34.27
C ILE A 29 -23.46 25.62 34.18
N LEU A 30 -23.45 26.88 34.64
CA LEU A 30 -22.25 27.74 34.65
C LEU A 30 -21.21 27.34 35.73
N GLY A 31 -21.59 26.51 36.71
CA GLY A 31 -20.70 25.98 37.73
C GLY A 31 -19.95 24.70 37.34
N SER A 32 -20.23 24.12 36.17
CA SER A 32 -19.69 22.80 35.77
C SER A 32 -18.34 22.87 35.03
N CYS A 33 -17.77 24.06 34.83
CA CYS A 33 -16.37 24.21 34.40
C CYS A 33 -15.46 24.36 35.64
N LYS A 34 -15.35 23.30 36.43
CA LYS A 34 -14.17 23.09 37.28
C LYS A 34 -13.37 21.93 36.67
N ASN A 35 -12.08 22.19 36.41
CA ASN A 35 -11.14 21.14 36.05
C ASN A 35 -11.23 20.03 37.12
N PRO A 36 -11.37 18.76 36.74
CA PRO A 36 -11.36 17.66 37.69
C PRO A 36 -9.91 17.40 38.13
N ASP A 37 -9.34 18.29 38.96
CA ASP A 37 -7.99 18.12 39.53
C ASP A 37 -7.99 17.16 40.74
N SER A 38 -9.07 16.40 40.97
CA SER A 38 -9.33 15.74 42.27
C SER A 38 -9.60 14.24 42.21
N ILE A 39 -9.16 13.54 41.17
CA ILE A 39 -9.01 12.08 41.24
C ILE A 39 -7.54 11.74 40.96
N GLY A 40 -6.76 11.83 42.02
CA GLY A 40 -5.33 11.55 42.07
C GLY A 40 -4.81 11.94 43.46
N LEU A 41 -3.75 11.27 43.94
CA LEU A 41 -3.05 11.69 45.15
C LEU A 41 -2.69 13.19 45.02
N PRO A 42 -2.87 14.03 46.06
CA PRO A 42 -2.48 15.43 45.99
C PRO A 42 -0.98 15.49 45.72
N ILE A 43 -0.64 15.92 44.51
CA ILE A 43 0.75 16.19 44.12
C ILE A 43 1.10 17.51 44.81
N ASP A 44 2.11 17.46 45.68
CA ASP A 44 2.76 18.66 46.21
C ASP A 44 3.08 19.59 45.04
N SER A 45 2.60 20.84 45.07
CA SER A 45 2.83 21.83 44.01
C SER A 45 4.33 22.12 43.78
N SER A 46 5.20 21.78 44.74
CA SER A 46 6.66 21.82 44.57
C SER A 46 7.25 20.60 43.83
N LYS A 47 6.44 19.55 43.61
CA LYS A 47 6.76 18.31 42.88
C LYS A 47 5.91 18.10 41.63
N ALA A 48 5.04 19.05 41.29
CA ALA A 48 4.27 19.02 40.06
C ALA A 48 5.24 19.12 38.87
N LEU A 49 5.32 18.05 38.06
CA LEU A 49 6.02 18.09 36.79
C LEU A 49 5.20 18.99 35.85
N GLU A 50 5.62 20.23 35.67
CA GLU A 50 5.00 21.13 34.69
C GLU A 50 5.25 20.60 33.28
N THR A 51 4.25 19.89 32.74
CA THR A 51 4.27 19.40 31.37
C THR A 51 3.84 20.48 30.40
N THR A 52 4.72 20.81 29.46
CA THR A 52 4.49 21.82 28.44
C THR A 52 4.34 21.17 27.06
N LEU A 53 3.41 21.69 26.24
CA LEU A 53 3.20 21.29 24.86
C LEU A 53 3.77 22.34 23.89
N ILE A 54 4.51 21.89 22.88
CA ILE A 54 4.89 22.68 21.71
C ILE A 54 4.20 22.06 20.49
N ASP A 55 3.27 22.79 19.90
CA ASP A 55 2.54 22.42 18.68
C ASP A 55 2.79 23.39 17.51
N THR A 56 3.62 24.42 17.73
CA THR A 56 4.00 25.45 16.75
C THR A 56 5.29 25.14 15.99
N SER A 57 5.84 23.93 16.15
CA SER A 57 7.05 23.49 15.44
C SER A 57 6.90 23.62 13.93
N THR A 58 7.84 24.31 13.28
CA THR A 58 7.86 24.38 11.80
C THR A 58 8.35 23.05 11.23
N ILE A 59 7.57 22.53 10.29
CA ILE A 59 7.91 21.39 9.46
C ILE A 59 8.03 21.91 8.04
N ILE A 60 9.01 21.44 7.27
CA ILE A 60 9.08 21.69 5.83
C ILE A 60 8.81 20.36 5.13
N THR A 61 7.90 20.36 4.17
CA THR A 61 7.50 19.14 3.46
C THR A 61 7.54 19.32 1.95
N THR A 62 7.94 18.28 1.23
CA THR A 62 7.98 18.29 -0.25
C THR A 62 7.68 16.91 -0.80
N THR A 63 6.88 16.85 -1.87
CA THR A 63 6.68 15.61 -2.64
C THR A 63 7.90 15.36 -3.51
N VAL A 64 8.45 14.14 -3.47
CA VAL A 64 9.57 13.73 -4.32
C VAL A 64 9.32 12.35 -4.93
N PRO A 65 9.85 12.08 -6.14
CA PRO A 65 9.87 10.72 -6.67
C PRO A 65 10.63 9.78 -5.73
N ASP A 66 10.17 8.53 -5.65
CA ASP A 66 10.99 7.50 -5.05
C ASP A 66 12.04 6.96 -6.04
N ASP A 67 13.09 6.34 -5.50
CA ASP A 67 14.13 5.73 -6.32
C ASP A 67 13.59 4.46 -7.01
N SER A 68 14.28 4.02 -8.07
CA SER A 68 13.98 2.78 -8.77
C SER A 68 13.93 1.59 -7.80
N VAL A 69 12.92 0.74 -7.98
CA VAL A 69 12.68 -0.42 -7.12
C VAL A 69 12.95 -1.70 -7.87
N MET A 70 13.61 -2.66 -7.21
CA MET A 70 13.82 -3.99 -7.75
C MET A 70 12.48 -4.74 -7.82
N THR A 71 12.18 -5.30 -8.98
CA THR A 71 10.91 -6.00 -9.25
C THR A 71 11.09 -7.48 -9.55
N THR A 72 12.33 -7.97 -9.52
CA THR A 72 12.62 -9.40 -9.72
C THR A 72 12.07 -10.22 -8.55
N ASN A 73 11.32 -11.26 -8.85
CA ASN A 73 10.85 -12.27 -7.90
C ASN A 73 10.14 -11.70 -6.66
N ILE A 74 9.39 -10.60 -6.82
CA ILE A 74 8.63 -10.02 -5.71
C ILE A 74 7.46 -10.92 -5.34
N ALA A 75 7.13 -11.01 -4.04
CA ALA A 75 6.12 -11.97 -3.56
C ALA A 75 4.70 -11.63 -4.04
N LYS A 76 4.37 -10.33 -4.09
CA LYS A 76 3.08 -9.81 -4.56
C LYS A 76 3.31 -9.04 -5.84
N VAL A 77 2.80 -9.61 -6.93
CA VAL A 77 3.09 -9.10 -8.28
C VAL A 77 1.91 -8.28 -8.78
N PRO A 78 2.06 -6.96 -8.99
CA PRO A 78 0.97 -6.14 -9.49
C PRO A 78 0.75 -6.32 -11.00
N LEU A 79 -0.51 -6.42 -11.39
CA LEU A 79 -1.01 -6.21 -12.74
C LEU A 79 -2.01 -5.06 -12.68
N ALA A 80 -1.82 -4.01 -13.48
CA ALA A 80 -2.57 -2.77 -13.27
C ALA A 80 -2.76 -1.95 -14.53
N TYR A 81 -3.95 -1.36 -14.61
CA TYR A 81 -4.25 -0.18 -15.40
C TYR A 81 -5.19 0.68 -14.55
N PHE A 82 -4.60 1.63 -13.82
CA PHE A 82 -5.30 2.46 -12.86
C PHE A 82 -5.20 3.93 -13.27
N VAL A 83 -6.34 4.53 -13.57
CA VAL A 83 -6.47 5.94 -13.97
C VAL A 83 -6.96 6.74 -12.78
N ASP A 84 -6.02 7.30 -12.03
CA ASP A 84 -6.27 8.13 -10.87
C ASP A 84 -6.49 9.60 -11.29
N PRO A 85 -7.58 10.26 -10.88
CA PRO A 85 -7.86 11.65 -11.28
C PRO A 85 -6.85 12.67 -10.74
N ILE A 86 -6.10 12.35 -9.67
CA ILE A 86 -5.13 13.25 -9.03
C ILE A 86 -3.70 12.84 -9.39
N LEU A 87 -3.39 11.54 -9.35
CA LEU A 87 -2.02 11.03 -9.60
C LEU A 87 -1.78 10.59 -11.04
N GLY A 88 -2.82 10.58 -11.89
CA GLY A 88 -2.72 10.12 -13.26
C GLY A 88 -2.69 8.60 -13.39
N THR A 89 -2.01 8.09 -14.40
CA THR A 89 -2.12 6.68 -14.79
C THR A 89 -0.99 5.85 -14.20
N THR A 90 -1.34 4.70 -13.61
CA THR A 90 -0.41 3.65 -13.20
C THR A 90 -0.64 2.40 -14.03
N GLU A 91 0.41 1.93 -14.69
CA GLU A 91 0.39 0.73 -15.52
C GLU A 91 1.42 -0.27 -15.00
N THR A 92 1.03 -1.52 -14.82
CA THR A 92 1.99 -2.60 -14.53
C THR A 92 1.76 -3.81 -15.41
N ASN A 93 2.87 -4.43 -15.84
CA ASN A 93 2.87 -5.61 -16.68
C ASN A 93 3.87 -6.63 -16.12
N ILE A 94 3.59 -7.91 -16.34
CA ILE A 94 4.36 -9.01 -15.79
C ILE A 94 5.14 -9.69 -16.91
N ALA A 95 6.45 -9.83 -16.74
CA ALA A 95 7.30 -10.69 -17.56
C ALA A 95 7.74 -11.89 -16.71
N ALA A 96 7.36 -13.09 -17.10
CA ALA A 96 7.63 -14.30 -16.32
C ALA A 96 8.20 -15.42 -17.19
N ALA A 97 9.24 -16.08 -16.69
CA ALA A 97 9.75 -17.30 -17.29
C ALA A 97 8.74 -18.44 -17.10
N LEU A 98 8.56 -19.23 -18.17
CA LEU A 98 7.84 -20.50 -18.13
C LEU A 98 8.84 -21.62 -17.85
N ASN A 99 8.52 -22.48 -16.90
CA ASN A 99 9.41 -23.54 -16.43
C ASN A 99 8.91 -24.92 -16.86
N LEU A 100 9.86 -25.85 -16.95
CA LEU A 100 9.54 -27.26 -17.09
C LEU A 100 8.78 -27.76 -15.85
N PRO A 101 7.97 -28.82 -15.98
CA PRO A 101 7.36 -29.49 -14.84
C PRO A 101 8.42 -29.85 -13.79
N SER A 102 8.11 -29.60 -12.52
CA SER A 102 9.04 -29.77 -11.39
C SER A 102 10.36 -28.99 -11.50
N THR A 103 10.47 -28.03 -12.44
CA THR A 103 11.69 -27.27 -12.75
C THR A 103 12.91 -28.14 -13.10
N SER A 104 12.68 -29.35 -13.60
CA SER A 104 13.70 -30.34 -13.93
C SER A 104 13.62 -30.80 -15.39
N ALA A 105 14.58 -31.64 -15.82
CA ALA A 105 14.48 -32.34 -17.10
C ALA A 105 13.11 -33.00 -17.24
N TYR A 106 12.50 -32.93 -18.43
CA TYR A 106 11.19 -33.49 -18.68
C TYR A 106 11.22 -34.45 -19.87
N THR A 107 10.64 -35.63 -19.68
CA THR A 107 10.44 -36.64 -20.73
C THR A 107 9.00 -36.61 -21.19
N LEU A 108 8.78 -36.41 -22.49
CA LEU A 108 7.44 -36.42 -23.07
C LEU A 108 6.81 -37.82 -23.00
N PRO A 109 5.49 -37.93 -22.76
CA PRO A 109 4.78 -39.20 -22.86
C PRO A 109 4.89 -39.83 -24.25
N THR A 110 4.82 -41.16 -24.32
CA THR A 110 4.80 -41.90 -25.59
C THR A 110 3.36 -42.07 -26.09
N GLY A 111 3.14 -41.87 -27.40
CA GLY A 111 1.83 -41.97 -28.04
C GLY A 111 1.41 -40.66 -28.72
N THR A 112 0.17 -40.61 -29.20
CA THR A 112 -0.41 -39.41 -29.80
C THR A 112 -1.02 -38.53 -28.72
N ILE A 113 -0.46 -37.33 -28.54
CA ILE A 113 -0.88 -36.36 -27.53
C ILE A 113 -1.88 -35.39 -28.14
N THR A 114 -3.05 -35.25 -27.51
CA THR A 114 -4.08 -34.26 -27.89
C THR A 114 -4.42 -33.38 -26.71
N ILE A 115 -4.34 -32.06 -26.89
CA ILE A 115 -4.65 -31.10 -25.83
C ILE A 115 -6.15 -30.80 -25.81
N ASP A 116 -6.78 -31.07 -24.68
CA ASP A 116 -8.18 -30.76 -24.43
C ASP A 116 -8.30 -29.26 -24.10
N SER A 117 -7.55 -28.79 -23.10
CA SER A 117 -7.49 -27.38 -22.71
C SER A 117 -6.14 -26.98 -22.11
N ALA A 118 -5.79 -25.70 -22.29
CA ALA A 118 -4.65 -25.08 -21.63
C ALA A 118 -5.10 -23.76 -20.98
N MET A 119 -4.70 -23.53 -19.74
CA MET A 119 -5.14 -22.40 -18.92
C MET A 119 -3.97 -21.84 -18.12
N ILE A 120 -3.75 -20.52 -18.16
CA ILE A 120 -2.87 -19.87 -17.20
C ILE A 120 -3.67 -19.62 -15.92
N VAL A 121 -3.22 -20.21 -14.82
CA VAL A 121 -3.80 -20.03 -13.50
C VAL A 121 -2.97 -19.00 -12.75
N MET A 122 -3.61 -17.98 -12.17
CA MET A 122 -2.93 -16.97 -11.34
C MET A 122 -3.73 -16.76 -10.05
N LYS A 123 -3.17 -17.14 -8.90
CA LYS A 123 -3.78 -16.94 -7.58
C LYS A 123 -3.64 -15.48 -7.16
N TYR A 124 -4.72 -14.88 -6.66
CA TYR A 124 -4.67 -13.52 -6.13
C TYR A 124 -3.80 -13.45 -4.86
N ALA A 125 -3.05 -12.36 -4.72
CA ALA A 125 -2.50 -11.91 -3.46
C ALA A 125 -3.45 -10.87 -2.82
N ASP A 126 -3.18 -10.50 -1.57
CA ASP A 126 -3.85 -9.38 -0.93
C ASP A 126 -3.40 -8.03 -1.52
N GLY A 127 -4.14 -6.96 -1.20
CA GLY A 127 -3.74 -5.60 -1.58
C GLY A 127 -4.37 -5.04 -2.86
N PHE A 128 -5.48 -5.61 -3.36
CA PHE A 128 -6.24 -4.97 -4.45
C PHE A 128 -6.60 -3.52 -4.10
N TYR A 129 -6.36 -2.60 -5.04
CA TYR A 129 -6.60 -1.17 -4.86
C TYR A 129 -7.23 -0.55 -6.11
N GLY A 130 -8.39 0.08 -5.97
CA GLY A 130 -9.15 0.66 -7.09
C GLY A 130 -10.60 0.20 -7.10
N ASP A 131 -11.23 0.17 -8.26
CA ASP A 131 -12.63 -0.23 -8.44
C ASP A 131 -12.75 -1.71 -8.86
N SER A 132 -13.06 -2.58 -7.91
CA SER A 132 -13.32 -4.00 -8.18
C SER A 132 -14.76 -4.30 -8.61
N LEU A 133 -15.69 -3.35 -8.48
CA LEU A 133 -17.12 -3.61 -8.64
C LEU A 133 -17.61 -3.26 -10.04
N ASN A 134 -17.20 -2.11 -10.58
CA ASN A 134 -17.73 -1.63 -11.85
C ASN A 134 -16.73 -1.76 -13.01
N THR A 135 -15.45 -2.02 -12.71
CA THR A 135 -14.43 -2.20 -13.75
C THR A 135 -14.35 -3.65 -14.23
N ASN A 136 -14.61 -3.85 -15.53
CA ASN A 136 -14.28 -5.07 -16.24
C ASN A 136 -12.87 -4.96 -16.85
N TYR A 137 -12.00 -5.89 -16.51
CA TYR A 137 -10.61 -5.94 -17.01
C TYR A 137 -10.53 -6.98 -18.10
N LYS A 138 -9.63 -6.76 -19.07
CA LYS A 138 -9.26 -7.78 -20.05
C LYS A 138 -7.76 -7.99 -20.01
N VAL A 139 -7.34 -9.18 -19.62
CA VAL A 139 -5.94 -9.59 -19.62
C VAL A 139 -5.58 -10.21 -20.96
N ASN A 140 -4.41 -9.88 -21.47
CA ASN A 140 -3.82 -10.44 -22.69
C ASN A 140 -2.45 -11.02 -22.36
N VAL A 141 -2.14 -12.16 -22.98
CA VAL A 141 -0.89 -12.88 -22.80
C VAL A 141 -0.18 -13.03 -24.14
N TYR A 142 1.11 -12.72 -24.15
CA TYR A 142 1.98 -12.77 -25.31
C TYR A 142 3.27 -13.55 -24.99
N GLN A 143 3.97 -14.04 -26.01
CA GLN A 143 5.32 -14.58 -25.82
C GLN A 143 6.33 -13.45 -25.70
N LEU A 144 7.27 -13.55 -24.75
CA LEU A 144 8.42 -12.64 -24.68
C LEU A 144 9.37 -12.85 -25.88
N ALA A 145 9.92 -11.75 -26.39
CA ALA A 145 10.93 -11.76 -27.45
C ALA A 145 12.37 -11.86 -26.89
N GLU A 146 12.55 -11.64 -25.58
CA GLU A 146 13.78 -11.77 -24.81
C GLU A 146 13.55 -12.65 -23.56
N PRO A 147 14.52 -13.47 -23.12
CA PRO A 147 14.36 -14.30 -21.93
C PRO A 147 14.40 -13.49 -20.63
N VAL A 148 13.66 -13.96 -19.61
CA VAL A 148 13.78 -13.46 -18.23
C VAL A 148 14.88 -14.26 -17.52
N PHE A 149 15.92 -13.59 -17.05
CA PHE A 149 17.04 -14.23 -16.34
C PHE A 149 16.95 -14.06 -14.82
N SER A 150 17.64 -14.91 -14.07
CA SER A 150 17.79 -14.77 -12.62
C SER A 150 18.79 -13.66 -12.27
N LYS A 151 18.41 -12.40 -12.49
CA LYS A 151 19.18 -11.19 -12.14
C LYS A 151 18.26 -10.07 -11.65
N SER A 152 18.84 -9.01 -11.09
CA SER A 152 18.09 -7.83 -10.67
C SER A 152 17.56 -7.05 -11.87
N TYR A 153 16.23 -6.96 -11.96
CA TYR A 153 15.49 -6.06 -12.82
C TYR A 153 14.79 -5.02 -11.95
N TYR A 154 14.71 -3.80 -12.47
CA TYR A 154 14.05 -2.68 -11.82
C TYR A 154 12.79 -2.30 -12.59
N ASN A 155 11.88 -1.63 -11.88
CA ASN A 155 10.56 -1.24 -12.35
C ASN A 155 10.51 -0.55 -13.73
N ARG A 156 11.58 0.15 -14.12
CA ARG A 156 11.70 0.85 -15.42
C ARG A 156 12.07 -0.05 -16.61
N LYS A 157 12.35 -1.35 -16.40
CA LYS A 157 12.66 -2.28 -17.50
C LYS A 157 11.45 -2.47 -18.40
N VAL A 158 11.61 -2.13 -19.67
CA VAL A 158 10.64 -2.40 -20.74
C VAL A 158 10.96 -3.73 -21.39
N TRP A 159 9.94 -4.57 -21.57
CA TRP A 159 10.08 -5.91 -22.14
C TRP A 159 9.62 -5.95 -23.59
N SER A 160 10.40 -6.57 -24.45
CA SER A 160 10.01 -6.88 -25.83
C SER A 160 9.19 -8.17 -25.87
N TYR A 161 8.08 -8.17 -26.61
CA TYR A 161 7.19 -9.33 -26.77
C TYR A 161 6.62 -9.41 -28.19
N ASN A 162 6.18 -10.59 -28.59
CA ASN A 162 5.59 -10.85 -29.90
C ASN A 162 4.14 -10.38 -29.97
N SER A 163 3.67 -9.94 -31.13
CA SER A 163 2.30 -9.43 -31.30
C SER A 163 1.21 -10.51 -31.31
N THR A 164 1.57 -11.78 -31.49
CA THR A 164 0.62 -12.91 -31.48
C THR A 164 0.02 -13.09 -30.08
N LEU A 165 -1.29 -12.91 -29.98
CA LEU A 165 -2.05 -13.16 -28.75
C LEU A 165 -2.10 -14.66 -28.46
N LEU A 166 -1.63 -15.06 -27.27
CA LEU A 166 -1.60 -16.46 -26.83
C LEU A 166 -2.69 -16.79 -25.80
N GLY A 167 -3.26 -15.79 -25.15
CA GLY A 167 -4.33 -16.00 -24.18
C GLY A 167 -5.02 -14.71 -23.83
N THR A 168 -6.32 -14.79 -23.52
CA THR A 168 -7.11 -13.61 -23.12
C THR A 168 -8.27 -13.99 -22.22
N LEU A 169 -8.64 -13.09 -21.30
CA LEU A 169 -9.78 -13.26 -20.42
C LEU A 169 -10.34 -11.88 -20.04
N SER A 170 -11.65 -11.70 -20.19
CA SER A 170 -12.38 -10.57 -19.61
C SER A 170 -13.01 -10.97 -18.28
N PHE A 171 -12.81 -10.19 -17.23
CA PHE A 171 -13.26 -10.53 -15.88
C PHE A 171 -13.47 -9.30 -14.98
N TYR A 172 -14.29 -9.49 -13.94
CA TYR A 172 -14.34 -8.60 -12.78
C TYR A 172 -13.47 -9.19 -11.67
N PRO A 173 -12.57 -8.42 -11.04
CA PRO A 173 -11.63 -8.95 -10.07
C PRO A 173 -12.37 -9.34 -8.80
N ARG A 174 -12.15 -10.58 -8.34
CA ARG A 174 -12.76 -11.11 -7.11
C ARG A 174 -11.69 -11.66 -6.17
N PRO A 175 -10.77 -10.82 -5.66
CA PRO A 175 -9.59 -11.27 -4.90
C PRO A 175 -9.91 -11.98 -3.58
N LYS A 176 -11.16 -11.89 -3.09
CA LYS A 176 -11.63 -12.53 -1.86
C LYS A 176 -12.63 -13.68 -2.09
N THR A 177 -12.98 -13.99 -3.34
CA THR A 177 -14.00 -15.02 -3.64
C THR A 177 -13.34 -16.30 -4.13
N ALA A 178 -13.47 -17.37 -3.36
CA ALA A 178 -13.01 -18.70 -3.76
C ALA A 178 -13.87 -19.27 -4.90
N ILE A 179 -13.24 -19.97 -5.83
CA ILE A 179 -13.92 -20.62 -6.97
C ILE A 179 -13.93 -22.15 -6.78
N THR A 180 -14.75 -22.84 -7.57
CA THR A 180 -14.81 -24.31 -7.60
C THR A 180 -14.34 -24.76 -8.98
N ILE A 181 -13.47 -25.77 -9.01
CA ILE A 181 -12.95 -26.38 -10.23
C ILE A 181 -13.13 -27.90 -10.16
N ASN A 182 -13.05 -28.58 -11.30
CA ASN A 182 -12.97 -30.04 -11.32
C ASN A 182 -11.51 -30.46 -11.11
N GLU A 183 -11.28 -31.40 -10.20
CA GLU A 183 -10.02 -32.06 -9.94
C GLU A 183 -10.05 -33.47 -10.56
N ILE A 184 -9.02 -33.78 -11.35
CA ILE A 184 -8.84 -35.11 -11.94
C ILE A 184 -8.45 -36.08 -10.84
N VAL A 185 -9.19 -37.19 -10.77
CA VAL A 185 -8.92 -38.28 -9.81
C VAL A 185 -8.53 -39.53 -10.60
N SER A 186 -7.34 -40.06 -10.33
CA SER A 186 -6.86 -41.27 -11.01
C SER A 186 -7.80 -42.46 -10.73
N GLY A 187 -8.30 -43.09 -11.79
CA GLY A 187 -9.18 -44.26 -11.71
C GLY A 187 -10.61 -43.97 -11.23
N ALA A 188 -11.02 -42.72 -11.10
CA ALA A 188 -12.37 -42.32 -10.68
C ALA A 188 -12.90 -41.12 -11.48
N ALA A 189 -14.17 -40.77 -11.29
CA ALA A 189 -14.74 -39.56 -11.88
C ALA A 189 -14.13 -38.30 -11.22
N ASP A 190 -14.00 -37.24 -12.01
CA ASP A 190 -13.55 -35.93 -11.53
C ASP A 190 -14.42 -35.42 -10.37
N THR A 191 -13.80 -34.74 -9.42
CA THR A 191 -14.48 -34.23 -8.22
C THR A 191 -14.40 -32.71 -8.13
N ALA A 192 -15.44 -32.09 -7.56
CA ALA A 192 -15.45 -30.65 -7.37
C ALA A 192 -14.54 -30.23 -6.20
N LYS A 193 -13.54 -29.40 -6.48
CA LYS A 193 -12.58 -28.86 -5.51
C LYS A 193 -12.74 -27.36 -5.37
N ARG A 194 -12.88 -26.87 -4.14
CA ARG A 194 -12.78 -25.43 -3.85
C ARG A 194 -11.32 -25.01 -3.81
N VAL A 195 -10.99 -23.94 -4.52
CA VAL A 195 -9.64 -23.38 -4.60
C VAL A 195 -9.63 -21.91 -4.20
N LYS A 196 -8.45 -21.42 -3.80
CA LYS A 196 -8.25 -20.01 -3.44
C LYS A 196 -8.67 -19.07 -4.59
N PRO A 197 -9.01 -17.81 -4.30
CA PRO A 197 -9.32 -16.83 -5.34
C PRO A 197 -8.22 -16.78 -6.40
N GLN A 198 -8.57 -17.01 -7.65
CA GLN A 198 -7.64 -17.06 -8.77
C GLN A 198 -8.36 -16.72 -10.07
N ILE A 199 -7.60 -16.25 -11.06
CA ILE A 199 -8.06 -16.17 -12.46
C ILE A 199 -7.53 -17.35 -13.25
N ARG A 200 -8.29 -17.77 -14.26
CA ARG A 200 -7.92 -18.83 -15.20
C ARG A 200 -8.08 -18.31 -16.62
N ILE A 201 -6.97 -18.03 -17.28
CA ILE A 201 -6.92 -17.40 -18.61
C ILE A 201 -6.79 -18.51 -19.66
N PRO A 202 -7.77 -18.70 -20.55
CA PRO A 202 -7.63 -19.62 -21.69
C PRO A 202 -6.39 -19.31 -22.51
N PHE A 203 -5.65 -20.37 -22.86
CA PHE A 203 -4.36 -20.27 -23.53
C PHE A 203 -4.31 -21.11 -24.82
N ASP A 204 -3.51 -20.65 -25.79
CA ASP A 204 -3.41 -21.20 -27.13
C ASP A 204 -2.81 -22.62 -27.09
N LYS A 205 -3.62 -23.59 -27.54
CA LYS A 205 -3.23 -25.02 -27.59
C LYS A 205 -2.13 -25.27 -28.61
N SER A 206 -2.14 -24.57 -29.74
CA SER A 206 -1.12 -24.70 -30.79
C SER A 206 0.24 -24.25 -30.29
N PHE A 207 0.29 -23.20 -29.45
CA PHE A 207 1.54 -22.81 -28.80
C PHE A 207 2.09 -23.95 -27.94
N VAL A 208 1.27 -24.55 -27.09
CA VAL A 208 1.69 -25.65 -26.21
C VAL A 208 2.13 -26.87 -27.02
N THR A 209 1.37 -27.26 -28.04
CA THR A 209 1.76 -28.35 -28.94
C THR A 209 3.12 -28.07 -29.59
N ASN A 210 3.29 -26.91 -30.22
CA ASN A 210 4.48 -26.59 -31.00
C ASN A 210 5.72 -26.29 -30.15
N LYS A 211 5.54 -25.75 -28.94
CA LYS A 211 6.64 -25.28 -28.08
C LYS A 211 6.94 -26.20 -26.90
N PHE A 212 6.06 -27.13 -26.55
CA PHE A 212 6.30 -28.06 -25.45
C PHE A 212 6.24 -29.51 -25.91
N PHE A 213 5.09 -29.97 -26.44
CA PHE A 213 4.95 -31.38 -26.83
C PHE A 213 5.74 -31.78 -28.08
N ASN A 214 6.07 -30.83 -28.96
CA ASN A 214 6.95 -31.04 -30.12
C ASN A 214 8.40 -30.61 -29.85
N ALA A 215 8.75 -30.25 -28.61
CA ALA A 215 10.11 -29.86 -28.27
C ALA A 215 11.05 -31.10 -28.27
N THR A 216 12.28 -30.90 -28.74
CA THR A 216 13.32 -31.93 -28.72
C THR A 216 13.77 -32.25 -27.29
N SER A 217 14.30 -33.45 -27.06
CA SER A 217 14.87 -33.83 -25.76
C SER A 217 15.97 -32.86 -25.28
N ASN A 218 16.71 -32.24 -26.20
CA ASN A 218 17.70 -31.21 -25.86
C ASN A 218 17.06 -29.94 -25.31
N GLN A 219 15.93 -29.51 -25.86
CA GLN A 219 15.17 -28.34 -25.38
C GLN A 219 14.53 -28.56 -24.01
N LEU A 220 14.22 -29.82 -23.68
CA LEU A 220 13.60 -30.23 -22.41
C LEU A 220 14.61 -30.79 -21.39
N ASN A 221 15.91 -30.74 -21.70
CA ASN A 221 16.97 -31.36 -20.88
C ASN A 221 17.14 -30.64 -19.54
N THR A 222 17.14 -29.31 -19.53
CA THR A 222 17.23 -28.53 -18.29
C THR A 222 16.27 -27.35 -18.34
N ASN A 223 15.86 -26.88 -17.16
CA ASN A 223 14.97 -25.74 -17.06
C ASN A 223 15.58 -24.47 -17.67
N SER A 224 16.88 -24.24 -17.52
CA SER A 224 17.56 -23.08 -18.13
C SER A 224 17.60 -23.14 -19.66
N VAL A 225 17.76 -24.33 -20.25
CA VAL A 225 17.68 -24.50 -21.71
C VAL A 225 16.26 -24.22 -22.20
N PHE A 226 15.26 -24.75 -21.50
CA PHE A 226 13.85 -24.51 -21.81
C PHE A 226 13.46 -23.03 -21.68
N GLN A 227 13.88 -22.35 -20.62
CA GLN A 227 13.65 -20.91 -20.42
C GLN A 227 14.26 -20.07 -21.55
N ASN A 228 15.47 -20.41 -22.02
CA ASN A 228 16.08 -19.71 -23.15
C ASN A 228 15.34 -19.96 -24.47
N TYR A 229 14.81 -21.18 -24.66
CA TYR A 229 14.05 -21.55 -25.84
C TYR A 229 12.66 -20.88 -25.89
N ILE A 230 11.91 -20.90 -24.78
CA ILE A 230 10.57 -20.31 -24.68
C ILE A 230 10.60 -18.80 -24.47
N LYS A 231 11.64 -18.29 -23.79
CA LYS A 231 11.86 -16.91 -23.33
C LYS A 231 10.90 -16.46 -22.22
N GLY A 232 9.66 -16.90 -22.26
CA GLY A 232 8.65 -16.70 -21.23
C GLY A 232 7.40 -16.01 -21.78
N LEU A 233 6.56 -15.54 -20.86
CA LEU A 233 5.26 -14.93 -21.15
C LEU A 233 5.23 -13.48 -20.63
N TYR A 234 4.58 -12.63 -21.41
CA TYR A 234 4.28 -11.25 -21.07
C TYR A 234 2.77 -11.12 -20.84
N ILE A 235 2.39 -10.68 -19.65
CA ILE A 235 0.99 -10.55 -19.22
C ILE A 235 0.70 -9.07 -18.99
N THR A 236 -0.32 -8.56 -19.67
CA THR A 236 -0.69 -7.14 -19.68
C THR A 236 -2.22 -6.98 -19.72
N LEU A 237 -2.70 -5.78 -19.43
CA LEU A 237 -4.12 -5.43 -19.55
C LEU A 237 -4.40 -4.66 -20.83
N ASP A 238 -5.51 -5.00 -21.48
CA ASP A 238 -6.06 -4.28 -22.63
C ASP A 238 -6.66 -2.94 -22.15
N LYS A 239 -5.91 -1.86 -22.35
CA LYS A 239 -6.26 -0.51 -21.90
C LYS A 239 -7.54 0.01 -22.57
N ALA A 240 -7.77 -0.35 -23.83
CA ALA A 240 -8.94 0.10 -24.58
C ALA A 240 -10.22 -0.54 -24.03
N HIS A 241 -10.12 -1.75 -23.48
CA HIS A 241 -11.24 -2.46 -22.87
C HIS A 241 -11.77 -1.75 -21.60
N GLN A 242 -10.91 -1.00 -20.90
CA GLN A 242 -11.26 -0.29 -19.66
C GLN A 242 -11.90 1.09 -19.91
N SER A 243 -12.31 1.42 -21.14
CA SER A 243 -12.76 2.77 -21.50
C SER A 243 -13.77 3.36 -20.50
N ASN A 244 -13.43 4.55 -19.97
CA ASN A 244 -14.16 5.35 -18.97
C ASN A 244 -14.16 4.87 -17.50
N ASN A 245 -13.54 3.72 -17.19
CA ASN A 245 -13.42 3.26 -15.81
C ASN A 245 -12.03 3.56 -15.22
N VAL A 246 -12.03 3.97 -13.95
CA VAL A 246 -10.79 4.24 -13.18
C VAL A 246 -9.91 3.00 -13.03
N GLY A 247 -10.50 1.81 -13.01
CA GLY A 247 -9.81 0.54 -12.83
C GLY A 247 -9.06 0.45 -11.51
N GLY A 248 -7.90 -0.21 -11.54
CA GLY A 248 -7.21 -0.57 -10.31
C GLY A 248 -5.95 -1.40 -10.50
N ILE A 249 -5.38 -1.76 -9.38
CA ILE A 249 -4.15 -2.51 -9.20
C ILE A 249 -4.54 -3.80 -8.50
N MET A 250 -4.33 -4.93 -9.18
CA MET A 250 -4.53 -6.26 -8.62
C MET A 250 -3.18 -6.93 -8.41
N PHE A 251 -3.07 -7.71 -7.34
CA PHE A 251 -1.84 -8.43 -7.01
C PHE A 251 -2.04 -9.93 -7.16
N PHE A 252 -1.00 -10.61 -7.63
CA PHE A 252 -0.97 -12.06 -7.79
C PHE A 252 0.21 -12.67 -7.04
N GLN A 253 0.03 -13.90 -6.56
CA GLN A 253 1.09 -14.71 -5.97
C GLN A 253 1.80 -15.48 -7.08
N MET A 254 3.09 -15.20 -7.29
CA MET A 254 3.90 -15.86 -8.32
C MET A 254 5.00 -16.77 -7.77
N ALA A 255 5.10 -16.89 -6.44
CA ALA A 255 5.99 -17.87 -5.82
C ALA A 255 5.41 -19.29 -5.90
N GLY A 256 6.28 -20.27 -6.17
CA GLY A 256 5.92 -21.69 -6.22
C GLY A 256 4.91 -22.02 -7.31
N ASP A 257 3.94 -22.88 -7.00
CA ASP A 257 2.86 -23.33 -7.88
C ASP A 257 1.63 -22.39 -7.88
N SER A 258 1.81 -21.16 -7.40
CA SER A 258 0.71 -20.19 -7.29
C SER A 258 0.29 -19.59 -8.61
N THR A 259 1.20 -19.63 -9.59
CA THR A 259 0.94 -19.21 -10.95
C THR A 259 1.56 -20.24 -11.91
N SER A 260 0.80 -20.71 -12.88
CA SER A 260 1.20 -21.81 -13.77
C SER A 260 0.45 -21.79 -15.08
N LEU A 261 1.00 -22.47 -16.08
CA LEU A 261 0.25 -22.94 -17.24
C LEU A 261 -0.17 -24.40 -16.99
N ASP A 262 -1.45 -24.60 -16.75
CA ASP A 262 -2.08 -25.91 -16.54
C ASP A 262 -2.56 -26.43 -17.89
N VAL A 263 -2.11 -27.64 -18.26
CA VAL A 263 -2.44 -28.29 -19.53
C VAL A 263 -3.11 -29.62 -19.26
N TYR A 264 -4.34 -29.74 -19.75
CA TYR A 264 -5.14 -30.97 -19.71
C TYR A 264 -5.12 -31.60 -21.09
N TYR A 265 -4.73 -32.86 -21.15
CA TYR A 265 -4.52 -33.58 -22.40
C TYR A 265 -4.82 -35.06 -22.23
N HIS A 266 -5.02 -35.74 -23.34
CA HIS A 266 -5.06 -37.19 -23.37
C HIS A 266 -3.99 -37.74 -24.31
N VAL A 267 -3.50 -38.94 -23.96
CA VAL A 267 -2.51 -39.69 -24.73
C VAL A 267 -3.16 -40.96 -25.24
N VAL A 268 -3.08 -41.15 -26.55
CA VAL A 268 -3.53 -42.38 -27.21
C VAL A 268 -2.32 -43.27 -27.49
N ASN A 269 -2.30 -44.45 -26.88
CA ASN A 269 -1.27 -45.46 -27.11
C ASN A 269 -1.93 -46.81 -27.42
N GLY A 270 -2.02 -47.15 -28.71
CA GLY A 270 -2.82 -48.28 -29.17
C GLY A 270 -4.31 -48.09 -28.87
N SER A 271 -4.89 -49.01 -28.09
CA SER A 271 -6.29 -48.94 -27.63
C SER A 271 -6.47 -48.21 -26.29
N THR A 272 -5.38 -47.81 -25.63
CA THR A 272 -5.44 -47.14 -24.32
C THR A 272 -5.50 -45.63 -24.53
N ILE A 273 -6.48 -44.99 -23.87
CA ILE A 273 -6.60 -43.53 -23.78
C ILE A 273 -6.39 -43.16 -22.32
N ASP A 274 -5.35 -42.38 -22.04
CA ASP A 274 -5.04 -41.90 -20.70
C ASP A 274 -5.19 -40.38 -20.63
N THR A 275 -6.01 -39.90 -19.69
CA THR A 275 -6.21 -38.46 -19.44
C THR A 275 -5.24 -37.99 -18.38
N ALA A 276 -4.46 -36.97 -18.70
CA ALA A 276 -3.41 -36.44 -17.85
C ALA A 276 -3.49 -34.92 -17.72
N HIS A 277 -2.84 -34.43 -16.67
CA HIS A 277 -2.68 -33.02 -16.37
C HIS A 277 -1.21 -32.73 -16.09
N ILE A 278 -0.67 -31.72 -16.76
CA ILE A 278 0.70 -31.26 -16.54
C ILE A 278 0.71 -29.77 -16.19
N VAL A 279 1.53 -29.42 -15.21
CA VAL A 279 1.70 -28.05 -14.71
C VAL A 279 3.06 -27.55 -15.14
N LEU A 280 3.09 -26.45 -15.89
CA LEU A 280 4.32 -25.70 -16.18
C LEU A 280 4.35 -24.46 -15.26
N PRO A 281 5.21 -24.44 -14.23
CA PRO A 281 5.24 -23.33 -13.29
C PRO A 281 5.63 -22.01 -13.97
N LEU A 282 4.95 -20.93 -13.60
CA LEU A 282 5.21 -19.58 -14.09
C LEU A 282 5.50 -18.69 -12.87
N GLY A 283 6.66 -18.02 -12.86
CA GLY A 283 6.97 -17.10 -11.76
C GLY A 283 8.33 -17.26 -11.11
N THR A 284 9.26 -18.03 -11.66
CA THR A 284 10.68 -17.84 -11.31
C THR A 284 11.57 -18.16 -12.51
N PRO A 285 12.43 -17.22 -12.97
CA PRO A 285 12.41 -15.81 -12.61
C PRO A 285 11.19 -15.07 -13.19
N HIS A 286 10.74 -14.01 -12.52
CA HIS A 286 9.80 -13.03 -13.06
C HIS A 286 10.23 -11.62 -12.69
N ALA A 287 9.72 -10.63 -13.42
CA ALA A 287 9.89 -9.22 -13.15
C ALA A 287 8.66 -8.42 -13.56
N VAL A 288 8.54 -7.21 -13.02
CA VAL A 288 7.40 -6.32 -13.25
C VAL A 288 7.88 -5.04 -13.88
N GLN A 289 7.24 -4.66 -14.98
CA GLN A 289 7.35 -3.32 -15.54
C GLN A 289 6.31 -2.44 -14.87
N ILE A 290 6.71 -1.28 -14.34
CA ILE A 290 5.82 -0.31 -13.69
C ILE A 290 6.03 1.05 -14.35
N LYS A 291 4.94 1.69 -14.77
CA LYS A 291 4.95 3.02 -15.36
C LYS A 291 3.92 3.90 -14.68
N HIS A 292 4.37 5.03 -14.16
CA HIS A 292 3.50 6.12 -13.71
C HIS A 292 3.53 7.23 -14.76
N THR A 293 2.37 7.83 -15.04
CA THR A 293 2.22 8.98 -15.92
C THR A 293 1.41 10.03 -15.16
N TYR A 294 2.11 11.03 -14.64
CA TYR A 294 1.52 12.07 -13.81
C TYR A 294 0.82 13.16 -14.65
N PRO A 295 -0.23 13.82 -14.14
CA PRO A 295 -0.80 15.00 -14.77
C PRO A 295 0.24 16.12 -14.85
N THR A 296 0.14 16.99 -15.87
CA THR A 296 1.12 18.05 -16.15
C THR A 296 1.46 18.92 -14.93
N ALA A 297 0.45 19.29 -14.13
CA ALA A 297 0.66 20.10 -12.93
C ALA A 297 1.51 19.39 -11.87
N LEU A 298 1.26 18.10 -11.65
CA LEU A 298 2.04 17.29 -10.71
C LEU A 298 3.44 17.03 -11.27
N GLN A 299 3.57 16.70 -12.56
CA GLN A 299 4.87 16.52 -13.19
C GLN A 299 5.75 17.77 -13.07
N ALA A 300 5.18 18.97 -13.30
CA ALA A 300 5.90 20.23 -13.15
C ALA A 300 6.39 20.48 -11.70
N GLN A 301 5.59 20.08 -10.69
CA GLN A 301 6.00 20.13 -9.29
C GLN A 301 7.14 19.15 -8.99
N LEU A 302 7.13 17.95 -9.59
CA LEU A 302 8.16 16.94 -9.40
C LEU A 302 9.48 17.31 -10.09
N ASP A 303 9.42 17.95 -11.26
CA ASP A 303 10.60 18.41 -11.99
C ASP A 303 11.27 19.61 -11.31
N ASN A 304 10.49 20.42 -10.57
CA ASN A 304 10.95 21.60 -9.85
C ASN A 304 10.43 21.60 -8.40
N PRO A 305 10.91 20.67 -7.55
CA PRO A 305 10.39 20.50 -6.20
C PRO A 305 10.68 21.75 -5.37
N LYS A 306 9.63 22.37 -4.84
CA LYS A 306 9.75 23.52 -3.93
C LYS A 306 9.65 23.04 -2.48
N PRO A 307 10.44 23.60 -1.55
CA PRO A 307 10.19 23.39 -0.15
C PRO A 307 8.80 23.92 0.20
N SER A 308 8.16 23.26 1.15
CA SER A 308 6.88 23.68 1.72
C SER A 308 5.71 23.58 0.74
N ASP A 309 5.46 22.37 0.25
CA ASP A 309 4.28 22.05 -0.52
C ASP A 309 3.03 22.09 0.38
N GLY A 310 1.95 22.73 -0.07
CA GLY A 310 0.69 22.75 0.69
C GLY A 310 -0.03 21.39 0.73
N THR A 311 0.20 20.57 -0.29
CA THR A 311 -0.36 19.23 -0.45
C THR A 311 0.76 18.30 -0.91
N LEU A 312 0.82 17.11 -0.31
CA LEU A 312 1.81 16.09 -0.60
C LEU A 312 1.15 14.86 -1.22
N TYR A 313 1.83 14.24 -2.16
CA TYR A 313 1.35 13.07 -2.87
C TYR A 313 2.23 11.86 -2.56
N LEU A 314 1.62 10.81 -2.03
CA LEU A 314 2.31 9.57 -1.70
C LEU A 314 1.68 8.43 -2.50
N GLN A 315 2.51 7.66 -3.20
CA GLN A 315 2.06 6.62 -4.12
C GLN A 315 2.96 5.39 -3.99
N GLY A 316 2.33 4.22 -3.81
CA GLY A 316 3.02 2.93 -3.83
C GLY A 316 3.58 2.56 -5.20
N LEU A 317 3.99 1.31 -5.36
CA LEU A 317 4.74 0.82 -6.53
C LEU A 317 6.01 1.64 -6.80
N SER A 318 6.51 2.27 -5.73
CA SER A 318 7.60 3.24 -5.61
C SER A 318 7.46 4.48 -6.50
N GLY A 319 6.23 4.97 -6.67
CA GLY A 319 5.95 6.22 -7.35
C GLY A 319 6.48 7.44 -6.59
N LEU A 320 5.74 7.87 -5.57
CA LEU A 320 5.97 9.14 -4.87
C LEU A 320 6.06 8.94 -3.36
N ARG A 321 6.90 9.74 -2.71
CA ARG A 321 7.07 9.81 -1.26
C ARG A 321 7.15 11.27 -0.82
N ALA A 322 6.98 11.53 0.47
CA ALA A 322 7.18 12.88 1.00
C ALA A 322 8.48 12.97 1.80
N LYS A 323 9.26 14.00 1.51
CA LYS A 323 10.39 14.43 2.35
C LYS A 323 9.85 15.36 3.44
N ILE A 324 10.30 15.14 4.66
CA ILE A 324 9.99 15.93 5.85
C ILE A 324 11.30 16.47 6.42
N SER A 325 11.28 17.70 6.91
CA SER A 325 12.42 18.33 7.58
C SER A 325 11.97 19.16 8.77
N PHE A 326 12.79 19.17 9.83
CA PHE A 326 12.52 19.84 11.09
C PHE A 326 13.58 20.92 11.39
N PRO A 327 13.60 22.03 10.63
CA PRO A 327 14.74 22.94 10.58
C PRO A 327 15.06 23.68 11.90
N TYR A 328 14.07 23.88 12.78
CA TYR A 328 14.21 24.75 13.95
C TYR A 328 14.25 24.02 15.30
N LEU A 329 14.38 22.69 15.32
CA LEU A 329 14.42 21.91 16.56
C LEU A 329 15.51 22.38 17.53
N LYS A 330 16.70 22.71 17.02
CA LYS A 330 17.80 23.24 17.85
C LYS A 330 17.47 24.61 18.44
N ASN A 331 16.73 25.44 17.71
CA ASN A 331 16.30 26.75 18.19
C ASN A 331 15.22 26.61 19.26
N ILE A 332 14.31 25.65 19.10
CA ILE A 332 13.32 25.28 20.13
C ILE A 332 14.04 24.85 21.40
N LEU A 333 15.03 23.94 21.31
CA LEU A 333 15.82 23.53 22.47
C LEU A 333 16.46 24.74 23.15
N LYS A 334 17.21 25.56 22.41
CA LYS A 334 17.87 26.76 22.95
C LYS A 334 16.89 27.73 23.63
N ALA A 335 15.69 27.90 23.08
CA ALA A 335 14.68 28.79 23.63
C ALA A 335 14.05 28.26 24.94
N GLN A 336 14.08 26.95 25.17
CA GLN A 336 13.50 26.33 26.38
C GLN A 336 14.54 26.00 27.47
N THR A 337 15.83 26.01 27.14
CA THR A 337 16.94 25.76 28.08
C THR A 337 17.59 27.04 28.58
N THR A 338 18.05 27.06 29.83
CA THR A 338 18.84 28.17 30.39
C THR A 338 20.19 27.65 30.92
N ALA A 339 20.97 28.50 31.60
CA ALA A 339 22.21 28.06 32.25
C ALA A 339 21.96 26.99 33.32
N THR A 340 20.81 27.02 33.99
CA THR A 340 20.47 26.14 35.13
C THR A 340 19.35 25.14 34.82
N THR A 341 18.68 25.26 33.67
CA THR A 341 17.56 24.37 33.30
C THR A 341 17.80 23.69 31.95
N ASP A 342 17.42 22.41 31.86
CA ASP A 342 17.30 21.64 30.62
C ASP A 342 15.85 21.17 30.42
N ILE A 343 15.56 20.53 29.28
CA ILE A 343 14.28 19.89 29.01
C ILE A 343 14.42 18.38 28.84
N VAL A 344 13.43 17.63 29.31
CA VAL A 344 13.28 16.19 29.05
C VAL A 344 12.03 16.00 28.22
N LEU A 345 12.17 15.35 27.07
CA LEU A 345 11.06 15.02 26.17
C LEU A 345 10.28 13.84 26.74
N ASN A 346 8.98 14.04 26.99
CA ASN A 346 8.09 12.96 27.40
C ASN A 346 7.55 12.21 26.16
N ARG A 347 7.21 12.97 25.11
CA ARG A 347 6.67 12.43 23.86
C ARG A 347 6.83 13.44 22.74
N ALA A 348 7.31 13.00 21.59
CA ALA A 348 7.16 13.71 20.33
C ALA A 348 6.27 12.90 19.39
N GLU A 349 5.21 13.52 18.86
CA GLU A 349 4.29 12.88 17.94
C GLU A 349 4.16 13.67 16.64
N LEU A 350 4.41 13.00 15.51
CA LEU A 350 4.07 13.52 14.20
C LEU A 350 2.68 13.06 13.79
N VAL A 351 1.81 14.01 13.45
CA VAL A 351 0.46 13.77 12.93
C VAL A 351 0.41 14.13 11.45
N VAL A 352 0.02 13.17 10.62
CA VAL A 352 -0.15 13.33 9.17
C VAL A 352 -1.62 13.15 8.82
N THR A 353 -2.20 14.13 8.13
CA THR A 353 -3.65 14.15 7.87
C THR A 353 -3.93 14.11 6.36
N PRO A 354 -4.65 13.10 5.85
CA PRO A 354 -5.16 13.11 4.48
C PRO A 354 -6.02 14.34 4.17
N VAL A 355 -5.90 14.86 2.96
CA VAL A 355 -6.73 15.98 2.49
C VAL A 355 -8.15 15.48 2.21
N THR A 356 -9.16 16.17 2.75
CA THR A 356 -10.58 15.83 2.50
C THR A 356 -10.92 15.84 1.01
N GLY A 357 -11.77 14.90 0.59
CA GLY A 357 -12.19 14.74 -0.81
C GLY A 357 -11.21 13.93 -1.67
N THR A 358 -10.04 13.55 -1.14
CA THR A 358 -9.05 12.75 -1.88
C THR A 358 -9.12 11.25 -1.60
N TYR A 359 -9.80 10.87 -0.52
CA TYR A 359 -9.86 9.50 0.00
C TYR A 359 -11.16 8.74 -0.30
N VAL A 360 -12.04 9.32 -1.12
CA VAL A 360 -13.24 8.68 -1.68
C VAL A 360 -13.21 8.86 -3.20
N PRO A 361 -13.41 7.81 -4.01
CA PRO A 361 -13.65 6.41 -3.61
C PRO A 361 -12.37 5.66 -3.16
N PHE A 362 -11.19 6.25 -3.32
CA PHE A 362 -9.92 5.58 -3.09
C PHE A 362 -9.41 5.80 -1.67
N GLN A 363 -9.56 4.80 -0.81
CA GLN A 363 -9.14 4.87 0.59
C GLN A 363 -7.65 5.21 0.73
N PRO A 364 -7.23 5.94 1.79
CA PRO A 364 -5.82 6.18 2.04
C PRO A 364 -5.08 4.87 2.22
N THR A 365 -3.78 4.87 1.87
CA THR A 365 -2.91 3.71 2.15
C THR A 365 -3.06 3.29 3.62
N PRO A 366 -3.27 2.00 3.91
CA PRO A 366 -3.53 1.57 5.29
C PRO A 366 -2.33 1.79 6.21
N ARG A 367 -1.14 1.97 5.64
CA ARG A 367 0.08 2.26 6.38
C ARG A 367 1.04 3.15 5.59
N LEU A 368 1.72 4.01 6.34
CA LEU A 368 2.87 4.80 5.91
C LEU A 368 4.08 4.39 6.77
N THR A 369 5.22 4.16 6.15
CA THR A 369 6.49 4.02 6.86
C THR A 369 7.13 5.38 7.09
N MET A 370 8.02 5.47 8.08
CA MET A 370 8.91 6.62 8.28
C MET A 370 10.35 6.15 8.42
N TYR A 371 11.26 6.81 7.73
CA TYR A 371 12.69 6.49 7.75
C TYR A 371 13.54 7.74 7.50
N ARG A 372 14.84 7.60 7.69
CA ARG A 372 15.83 8.64 7.42
C ARG A 372 16.88 8.18 6.41
N TYR A 373 17.67 9.12 5.93
CA TYR A 373 18.93 8.84 5.26
C TYR A 373 20.12 8.89 6.22
N ASP A 374 21.11 8.05 5.94
CA ASP A 374 22.46 8.22 6.49
C ASP A 374 23.31 9.15 5.61
N ILE A 375 24.58 9.31 5.98
CA ILE A 375 25.56 10.13 5.25
C ILE A 375 25.81 9.65 3.81
N ALA A 376 25.56 8.37 3.52
CA ALA A 376 25.68 7.77 2.19
C ALA A 376 24.34 7.78 1.41
N LEU A 377 23.34 8.50 1.93
CA LEU A 377 21.98 8.60 1.38
C LEU A 377 21.26 7.25 1.29
N GLN A 378 21.64 6.29 2.13
CA GLN A 378 20.96 5.01 2.24
C GLN A 378 19.83 5.09 3.26
N ARG A 379 18.77 4.31 3.03
CA ARG A 379 17.61 4.25 3.92
C ARG A 379 17.97 3.58 5.24
N GLN A 380 17.70 4.26 6.34
CA GLN A 380 17.88 3.75 7.69
C GLN A 380 16.62 3.95 8.51
N LEU A 381 16.38 3.02 9.43
CA LEU A 381 15.38 3.21 10.48
C LEU A 381 15.74 4.46 11.30
N ILE A 382 14.71 5.15 11.78
CA ILE A 382 14.88 6.16 12.82
C ILE A 382 15.04 5.46 14.19
N PRO A 383 15.64 6.10 15.20
CA PRO A 383 15.89 5.50 16.52
C PRO A 383 14.68 4.77 17.11
N ASP A 384 13.50 5.41 17.12
CA ASP A 384 12.26 4.84 17.67
C ASP A 384 11.80 3.55 16.95
N ALA A 385 12.25 3.35 15.71
CA ALA A 385 11.92 2.21 14.86
C ALA A 385 12.99 1.10 14.85
N TYR A 386 14.15 1.32 15.48
CA TYR A 386 15.29 0.41 15.45
C TYR A 386 15.47 -0.31 16.78
N SER A 387 15.31 -1.64 16.80
CA SER A 387 15.37 -2.44 18.03
C SER A 387 16.73 -2.44 18.75
N GLY A 388 17.80 -1.95 18.10
CA GLY A 388 19.10 -1.76 18.73
C GLY A 388 19.29 -0.38 19.39
N ASP A 389 18.31 0.51 19.30
CA ASP A 389 18.34 1.82 19.95
C ASP A 389 17.61 1.79 21.30
N LEU A 390 18.07 2.62 22.25
CA LEU A 390 17.45 2.72 23.57
C LEU A 390 16.04 3.35 23.53
N HIS A 391 15.74 4.12 22.48
CA HIS A 391 14.43 4.74 22.27
C HIS A 391 13.46 3.85 21.50
N TYR A 392 13.84 2.59 21.19
CA TYR A 392 13.00 1.67 20.45
C TYR A 392 11.60 1.51 21.06
N ILE A 393 10.58 1.58 20.21
CA ILE A 393 9.21 1.25 20.57
C ILE A 393 8.63 0.22 19.59
N ALA A 394 7.75 -0.63 20.11
CA ALA A 394 7.09 -1.64 19.30
C ALA A 394 6.28 -1.00 18.16
N VAL A 395 6.15 -1.70 17.04
CA VAL A 395 5.56 -1.17 15.79
C VAL A 395 4.16 -0.58 15.96
N GLY A 396 3.33 -1.18 16.81
CA GLY A 396 1.99 -0.64 17.12
C GLY A 396 2.04 0.73 17.80
N SER A 397 3.03 0.96 18.66
CA SER A 397 3.26 2.24 19.34
C SER A 397 4.01 3.24 18.47
N PHE A 398 4.93 2.76 17.62
CA PHE A 398 5.59 3.59 16.62
C PHE A 398 4.59 4.23 15.67
N GLY A 399 3.59 3.46 15.21
CA GLY A 399 2.46 3.95 14.45
C GLY A 399 2.65 3.89 12.93
N GLY A 400 2.15 4.91 12.23
CA GLY A 400 2.06 4.96 10.77
C GLY A 400 0.87 4.21 10.19
N PHE A 401 -0.01 3.64 11.01
CA PHE A 401 -1.28 3.04 10.56
C PHE A 401 -2.34 4.12 10.35
N TYR A 402 -3.16 3.95 9.32
CA TYR A 402 -4.27 4.87 9.07
C TYR A 402 -5.38 4.67 10.10
N ASP A 403 -5.66 5.71 10.89
CA ASP A 403 -6.80 5.75 11.79
C ASP A 403 -8.05 6.18 11.02
N ASN A 404 -8.95 5.24 10.77
CA ASN A 404 -10.19 5.53 10.04
C ASN A 404 -11.21 6.34 10.86
N TYR A 405 -11.08 6.39 12.19
CA TYR A 405 -11.95 7.18 13.05
C TYR A 405 -11.47 8.64 13.11
N HIS A 406 -10.20 8.86 13.44
CA HIS A 406 -9.59 10.20 13.53
C HIS A 406 -9.15 10.79 12.18
N LYS A 407 -9.14 9.97 11.12
CA LYS A 407 -8.74 10.34 9.76
C LYS A 407 -7.30 10.88 9.70
N SER A 408 -6.36 10.19 10.35
CA SER A 408 -4.96 10.61 10.48
C SER A 408 -4.00 9.42 10.59
N TYR A 409 -2.71 9.69 10.42
CA TYR A 409 -1.63 8.80 10.83
C TYR A 409 -0.86 9.47 11.96
N HIS A 410 -0.44 8.68 12.94
CA HIS A 410 0.35 9.14 14.08
C HIS A 410 1.67 8.39 14.11
N TYR A 411 2.75 9.11 14.41
CA TYR A 411 4.06 8.53 14.69
C TYR A 411 4.57 9.01 16.02
N VAL A 412 5.01 8.09 16.89
CA VAL A 412 5.77 8.45 18.08
C VAL A 412 7.25 8.41 17.72
N ILE A 413 7.91 9.57 17.75
CA ILE A 413 9.28 9.79 17.27
C ILE A 413 10.11 10.57 18.30
N THR A 414 9.93 10.23 19.58
CA THR A 414 10.50 10.97 20.70
C THR A 414 12.02 10.94 20.68
N GLY A 415 12.62 9.75 20.50
CA GLY A 415 14.07 9.60 20.45
C GLY A 415 14.67 10.31 19.25
N TYR A 416 14.03 10.17 18.08
CA TYR A 416 14.48 10.83 16.85
C TYR A 416 14.51 12.36 16.98
N ILE A 417 13.45 12.96 17.53
CA ILE A 417 13.38 14.40 17.74
C ILE A 417 14.40 14.85 18.80
N GLU A 418 14.60 14.07 19.87
CA GLU A 418 15.62 14.37 20.87
C GLU A 418 17.02 14.44 20.25
N ASP A 419 17.39 13.43 19.46
CA ASP A 419 18.71 13.33 18.85
C ASP A 419 18.97 14.47 17.87
N LEU A 420 17.95 14.89 17.11
CA LEU A 420 18.02 16.07 16.24
C LEU A 420 18.17 17.37 17.03
N MET A 421 17.38 17.54 18.10
CA MET A 421 17.45 18.72 18.98
C MET A 421 18.84 18.86 19.61
N ARG A 422 19.41 17.75 20.08
CA ARG A 422 20.70 17.69 20.78
C ARG A 422 21.90 17.52 19.84
N SER A 423 21.69 17.49 18.53
CA SER A 423 22.74 17.28 17.52
C SER A 423 23.50 15.95 17.64
N LYS A 424 22.90 14.94 18.26
CA LYS A 424 23.42 13.55 18.23
C LYS A 424 23.23 12.92 16.85
N LEU A 425 22.25 13.41 16.09
CA LEU A 425 21.95 12.97 14.74
C LEU A 425 21.86 14.16 13.78
N VAL A 426 22.34 13.96 12.55
CA VAL A 426 22.23 14.91 11.44
C VAL A 426 21.12 14.46 10.49
N ASP A 427 20.20 15.37 10.15
CA ASP A 427 19.12 15.10 9.18
C ASP A 427 19.65 15.19 7.74
N TYR A 428 19.96 14.04 7.14
CA TYR A 428 20.26 13.92 5.71
C TYR A 428 18.99 13.78 4.86
N GLY A 429 17.82 13.75 5.50
CA GLY A 429 16.51 13.61 4.89
C GLY A 429 15.65 12.62 5.68
N THR A 430 14.49 13.07 6.14
CA THR A 430 13.42 12.23 6.68
C THR A 430 12.35 12.01 5.63
N PHE A 431 11.79 10.82 5.54
CA PHE A 431 10.79 10.49 4.54
C PHE A 431 9.64 9.68 5.13
N ILE A 432 8.46 9.88 4.55
CA ILE A 432 7.31 8.98 4.70
C ILE A 432 6.89 8.45 3.32
N ALA A 433 6.49 7.18 3.28
CA ALA A 433 6.10 6.51 2.04
C ALA A 433 5.05 5.42 2.31
N PRO A 434 4.18 5.08 1.33
CA PRO A 434 3.29 3.93 1.43
C PRO A 434 4.09 2.65 1.68
N THR A 435 3.62 1.84 2.61
CA THR A 435 4.24 0.56 2.96
C THR A 435 3.18 -0.50 3.20
N ASP A 436 3.60 -1.76 3.14
CA ASP A 436 2.72 -2.88 3.30
C ASP A 436 2.30 -3.08 4.77
N THR A 437 1.19 -3.77 4.94
CA THR A 437 0.63 -4.13 6.26
C THR A 437 0.99 -5.56 6.67
N VAL A 438 1.94 -6.21 6.00
CA VAL A 438 2.41 -7.56 6.37
C VAL A 438 2.76 -7.64 7.84
N GLY A 439 2.27 -8.70 8.49
CA GLY A 439 2.47 -8.98 9.91
C GLY A 439 1.61 -8.14 10.87
N SER A 440 0.85 -7.16 10.38
CA SER A 440 0.06 -6.25 11.25
C SER A 440 -1.08 -6.94 11.98
N SER A 441 -1.69 -7.95 11.36
CA SER A 441 -2.73 -8.78 11.99
C SER A 441 -2.19 -9.89 12.89
N SER A 442 -0.89 -10.22 12.80
CA SER A 442 -0.25 -11.31 13.56
C SER A 442 0.63 -10.83 14.71
N GLY A 443 0.67 -9.52 14.98
CA GLY A 443 1.57 -8.94 15.99
C GLY A 443 3.06 -8.99 15.61
N SER A 444 3.37 -9.37 14.37
CA SER A 444 4.74 -9.50 13.84
C SER A 444 5.06 -8.44 12.78
N ALA A 445 4.31 -7.33 12.77
CA ALA A 445 4.58 -6.23 11.86
C ALA A 445 6.01 -5.74 12.05
N THR A 446 6.70 -5.56 10.93
CA THR A 446 8.01 -4.92 10.89
C THR A 446 7.86 -3.50 10.36
N ILE A 447 8.82 -2.63 10.67
CA ILE A 447 8.92 -1.31 10.05
C ILE A 447 9.84 -1.49 8.84
N SER A 448 9.24 -1.60 7.66
CA SER A 448 10.01 -1.69 6.42
C SER A 448 10.37 -0.29 5.94
N VAL A 449 11.65 -0.08 5.65
CA VAL A 449 12.15 1.15 5.03
C VAL A 449 12.46 0.95 3.55
N SER A 450 12.37 -0.28 3.03
CA SER A 450 12.65 -0.59 1.64
C SER A 450 11.66 0.11 0.69
N ASN A 451 12.11 0.37 -0.54
CA ASN A 451 11.18 0.71 -1.62
C ASN A 451 10.29 -0.50 -1.91
N ALA A 452 9.01 -0.24 -2.12
CA ALA A 452 7.97 -1.26 -2.21
C ALA A 452 7.39 -1.28 -3.63
N ALA A 453 7.52 -2.41 -4.31
CA ALA A 453 6.85 -2.71 -5.58
C ALA A 453 5.55 -3.53 -5.38
N ASP A 454 5.20 -3.79 -4.13
CA ASP A 454 4.15 -4.71 -3.67
C ASP A 454 2.99 -3.97 -2.95
N VAL A 455 3.00 -2.64 -2.97
CA VAL A 455 1.97 -1.77 -2.38
C VAL A 455 1.34 -0.92 -3.47
N GLY A 456 0.05 -1.10 -3.76
CA GLY A 456 -0.66 -0.35 -4.81
C GLY A 456 -1.34 0.93 -4.32
N ALA A 457 -1.46 1.11 -3.00
CA ALA A 457 -2.24 2.18 -2.41
C ALA A 457 -1.54 3.55 -2.50
N ARG A 458 -2.33 4.61 -2.35
CA ARG A 458 -1.87 6.00 -2.34
C ARG A 458 -2.45 6.78 -1.17
N VAL A 459 -1.94 7.98 -0.93
CA VAL A 459 -2.60 8.98 -0.09
C VAL A 459 -2.18 10.39 -0.51
N VAL A 460 -3.11 11.33 -0.40
CA VAL A 460 -2.85 12.76 -0.55
C VAL A 460 -2.98 13.40 0.82
N VAL A 461 -1.92 14.00 1.34
CA VAL A 461 -1.86 14.55 2.72
C VAL A 461 -1.55 16.04 2.71
N GLY A 462 -1.95 16.74 3.76
CA GLY A 462 -1.58 18.15 3.93
C GLY A 462 -0.10 18.29 4.26
N GLY A 463 0.54 19.32 3.69
CA GLY A 463 1.92 19.68 4.01
C GLY A 463 1.99 20.71 5.13
N ASP A 464 2.83 21.74 4.98
CA ASP A 464 3.18 22.68 6.05
C ASP A 464 2.49 24.06 5.98
N LYS A 465 1.99 24.47 4.81
CA LYS A 465 1.31 25.75 4.61
C LYS A 465 -0.16 25.69 5.04
N THR A 466 -0.49 26.41 6.12
CA THR A 466 -1.82 26.74 6.68
C THR A 466 -3.03 26.13 5.97
N SER A 467 -3.23 24.84 6.22
CA SER A 467 -4.39 24.05 5.85
C SER A 467 -4.98 23.41 7.11
N ALA A 468 -6.29 23.11 7.12
CA ALA A 468 -6.91 22.32 8.20
C ALA A 468 -6.24 20.93 8.37
N TYR A 469 -5.51 20.47 7.34
CA TYR A 469 -4.83 19.17 7.29
C TYR A 469 -3.31 19.29 7.44
N LYS A 470 -2.81 20.44 7.92
CA LYS A 470 -1.37 20.69 8.10
C LYS A 470 -0.74 19.55 8.90
N MET A 471 0.42 19.08 8.46
CA MET A 471 1.25 18.16 9.21
C MET A 471 1.72 18.82 10.52
N LYS A 472 1.58 18.14 11.65
CA LYS A 472 1.85 18.70 12.99
C LYS A 472 2.85 17.86 13.74
N LEU A 473 3.81 18.52 14.41
CA LEU A 473 4.72 17.89 15.34
C LEU A 473 4.39 18.41 16.74
N ASN A 474 3.82 17.53 17.56
CA ASN A 474 3.47 17.80 18.95
C ASN A 474 4.63 17.34 19.83
N ILE A 475 5.24 18.25 20.58
CA ILE A 475 6.35 17.94 21.50
C ILE A 475 5.88 18.21 22.93
N ILE A 476 5.82 17.17 23.73
CA ILE A 476 5.48 17.21 25.14
C ILE A 476 6.77 17.05 25.95
N TYR A 477 7.06 18.00 26.82
CA TYR A 477 8.30 18.01 27.59
C TYR A 477 8.10 18.56 29.00
N ASN A 478 9.04 18.24 29.88
CA ASN A 478 9.16 18.81 31.22
C ASN A 478 10.49 19.59 31.32
N LYS A 479 10.51 20.66 32.11
CA LYS A 479 11.75 21.35 32.49
C LYS A 479 12.39 20.66 33.69
N VAL A 480 13.70 20.52 33.66
CA VAL A 480 14.49 19.93 34.75
C VAL A 480 15.66 20.85 35.11
N SER A 481 16.09 20.82 36.37
CA SER A 481 17.36 21.46 36.76
C SER A 481 18.52 20.67 36.17
N LYS A 482 19.55 21.38 35.71
CA LYS A 482 20.83 20.79 35.34
C LYS A 482 21.61 20.32 36.56
#